data_AF-A0A959MTZ0-F1
#
_entry.id   AF-A0A959MTZ0-F1
#
_cell.length_a   1.000
_cell.length_b   1.000
_cell.length_c   1.000
_cell.angle_alpha   90.00
_cell.angle_beta   90.00
_cell.angle_gamma   90.00
#
_symmetry.space_group_name_H-M   'P 1'
#
loop_
_entity.id
_entity.type
_entity.pdbx_description
1 polymer ?
#
loop_
_entity_poly.entity_id
_entity_poly.type
_entity_poly.pdbx_seq_one_letter_code
_entity_poly.pdbx_strand_id
1 'polypeptide(L)'
;MDRLQFYKSLYDQEFEKLKEFQNSLNIPLAIIVVIATGIYSILTTFHYDNFNCNSIIFLVLCSISILFLIWCMYYFLRIFAFSLKEDSKYRYIEFTDNLENNYKDLRQYYMAMSPPNPQQALIDYENSLLENLALTCGANARFNIRKAALLQRGKELLSLSLVFIIGAFIPYFINFFYHIKG
;
A
#
# COMPACT_ATOMS: atom_id res chain seq x y z
N MET A 1 23.47 -17.88 13.40
CA MET A 1 22.97 -17.67 12.04
C MET A 1 23.97 -16.77 11.35
N ASP A 2 24.45 -17.16 10.17
CA ASP A 2 25.38 -16.35 9.40
C ASP A 2 24.74 -14.98 9.08
N ARG A 3 25.51 -13.89 9.18
CA ARG A 3 25.02 -12.52 8.94
C ARG A 3 24.44 -12.41 7.54
N LEU A 4 25.08 -13.04 6.56
CA LEU A 4 24.62 -13.02 5.17
C LEU A 4 23.24 -13.67 5.04
N GLN A 5 23.08 -14.83 5.66
CA GLN A 5 21.80 -15.55 5.70
C GLN A 5 20.70 -14.74 6.39
N PHE A 6 21.04 -14.02 7.46
CA PHE A 6 20.09 -13.14 8.16
C PHE A 6 19.60 -12.02 7.26
N TYR A 7 20.50 -11.25 6.64
CA TYR A 7 20.11 -10.16 5.75
C TYR A 7 19.39 -10.63 4.48
N LYS A 8 19.78 -11.79 3.93
CA LYS A 8 19.04 -12.43 2.85
C LYS A 8 17.60 -12.74 3.26
N SER A 9 17.41 -13.33 4.44
CA SER A 9 16.06 -13.64 4.93
C SER A 9 15.19 -12.40 5.10
N LEU A 10 15.77 -11.28 5.57
CA LEU A 10 15.08 -10.01 5.66
C LEU A 10 14.73 -9.45 4.28
N TYR A 11 15.66 -9.54 3.32
CA TYR A 11 15.42 -9.12 1.95
C TYR A 11 14.25 -9.88 1.32
N ASP A 12 14.23 -11.20 1.45
CA ASP A 12 13.17 -12.06 0.94
C ASP A 12 11.81 -11.69 1.58
N GLN A 13 11.77 -11.51 2.91
CA GLN A 13 10.56 -11.07 3.63
C GLN A 13 10.04 -9.71 3.16
N GLU A 14 10.92 -8.74 2.94
CA GLU A 14 10.49 -7.43 2.44
C GLU A 14 9.90 -7.53 1.03
N PHE A 15 10.36 -8.51 0.23
CA PHE A 15 9.86 -8.76 -1.13
C PHE A 15 8.50 -9.45 -1.11
N GLU A 16 8.28 -10.37 -0.18
CA GLU A 16 6.97 -10.96 0.07
C GLU A 16 5.95 -9.89 0.46
N LYS A 17 6.30 -9.00 1.39
CA LYS A 17 5.45 -7.86 1.76
C LYS A 17 5.08 -6.99 0.57
N LEU A 18 6.00 -6.77 -0.38
CA LEU A 18 5.72 -6.01 -1.60
C LEU A 18 4.59 -6.68 -2.42
N LYS A 19 4.63 -8.01 -2.57
CA LYS A 19 3.58 -8.77 -3.27
C LYS A 19 2.25 -8.69 -2.53
N GLU A 20 2.27 -8.82 -1.20
CA GLU A 20 1.07 -8.67 -0.37
C GLU A 20 0.43 -7.28 -0.55
N PHE A 21 1.25 -6.23 -0.58
CA PHE A 21 0.74 -4.87 -0.80
C PHE A 21 0.07 -4.70 -2.16
N GLN A 22 0.67 -5.23 -3.23
CA GLN A 22 0.08 -5.17 -4.57
C GLN A 22 -1.29 -5.85 -4.61
N ASN A 23 -1.44 -6.99 -3.94
CA ASN A 23 -2.71 -7.70 -3.87
C ASN A 23 -3.74 -7.00 -2.95
N SER A 24 -3.28 -6.34 -1.89
CA SER A 24 -4.14 -5.75 -0.85
C SER A 24 -4.97 -4.53 -1.29
N LEU A 25 -4.65 -3.92 -2.44
CA LEU A 25 -5.34 -2.73 -2.96
C LEU A 25 -6.57 -3.06 -3.81
N ASN A 26 -6.62 -4.25 -4.43
CA ASN A 26 -7.69 -4.61 -5.36
C ASN A 26 -9.05 -4.72 -4.65
N ILE A 27 -9.08 -5.37 -3.47
CA ILE A 27 -10.31 -5.56 -2.71
C ILE A 27 -10.90 -4.21 -2.24
N PRO A 28 -10.14 -3.31 -1.58
CA PRO A 28 -10.66 -2.00 -1.21
C PRO A 28 -11.19 -1.18 -2.39
N LEU A 29 -10.52 -1.22 -3.54
CA LEU A 29 -10.98 -0.49 -4.73
C LEU A 29 -12.30 -1.05 -5.26
N ALA A 30 -12.47 -2.37 -5.29
CA ALA A 30 -13.73 -3.00 -5.67
C ALA A 30 -14.87 -2.61 -4.70
N ILE A 31 -14.59 -2.57 -3.39
CA ILE A 31 -15.56 -2.14 -2.38
C ILE A 31 -15.98 -0.69 -2.62
N ILE A 32 -15.05 0.22 -2.93
CA ILE A 32 -15.38 1.63 -3.23
C ILE A 32 -16.36 1.72 -4.40
N VAL A 33 -16.15 0.95 -5.47
CA VAL A 33 -17.07 0.93 -6.63
C VAL A 33 -18.47 0.48 -6.19
N VAL A 34 -18.57 -0.61 -5.43
CA VAL A 34 -19.85 -1.12 -4.92
C VAL A 34 -20.56 -0.09 -4.06
N ILE A 35 -19.87 0.55 -3.12
CA ILE A 35 -20.45 1.58 -2.26
C ILE A 35 -20.89 2.79 -3.10
N ALA A 36 -20.07 3.26 -4.04
CA ALA A 36 -20.39 4.40 -4.89
C ALA A 36 -21.64 4.13 -5.76
N THR A 37 -21.74 2.95 -6.36
CA THR A 37 -22.93 2.52 -7.10
C THR A 37 -24.15 2.41 -6.18
N GLY A 38 -23.98 1.87 -4.97
CA GLY A 38 -25.05 1.79 -3.97
C GLY A 38 -25.58 3.16 -3.57
N ILE A 39 -24.67 4.11 -3.26
CA ILE A 39 -25.00 5.51 -2.95
C ILE A 39 -25.76 6.15 -4.12
N TYR A 40 -25.26 5.98 -5.35
CA TYR A 40 -25.92 6.51 -6.54
C TYR A 40 -27.34 5.95 -6.71
N SER A 41 -27.52 4.64 -6.52
CA SER A 41 -28.82 3.98 -6.63
C SER A 41 -29.82 4.49 -5.60
N ILE A 42 -29.42 4.63 -4.33
CA ILE A 42 -30.34 5.11 -3.30
C ILE A 42 -30.64 6.60 -3.45
N LEU A 43 -29.67 7.42 -3.88
CA LEU A 43 -29.88 8.85 -4.12
C LEU A 43 -30.87 9.10 -5.26
N THR A 44 -30.85 8.27 -6.31
CA THR A 44 -31.73 8.43 -7.48
C THR A 44 -33.13 7.86 -7.29
N THR A 45 -33.31 6.93 -6.35
CA THR A 45 -34.61 6.29 -6.07
C THR A 45 -35.33 6.85 -4.83
N PHE A 46 -34.65 7.66 -4.02
CA PHE A 46 -35.25 8.33 -2.88
C PHE A 46 -36.25 9.40 -3.33
N HIS A 47 -37.43 9.44 -2.71
CA HIS A 47 -38.47 10.43 -2.99
C HIS A 47 -38.25 11.67 -2.11
N TYR A 48 -37.96 12.81 -2.73
CA TYR A 48 -37.57 14.05 -2.04
C TYR A 48 -38.74 14.96 -1.64
N ASP A 49 -39.96 14.43 -1.61
CA ASP A 49 -41.17 15.25 -1.42
C ASP A 49 -41.12 16.04 -0.10
N ASN A 50 -41.31 17.35 -0.21
CA ASN A 50 -41.39 18.33 0.89
C ASN A 50 -40.16 18.50 1.80
N PHE A 51 -38.95 18.06 1.41
CA PHE A 51 -37.70 18.28 2.17
C PHE A 51 -37.86 18.10 3.69
N ASN A 52 -38.52 17.02 4.09
CA ASN A 52 -38.77 16.75 5.50
C ASN A 52 -37.48 16.34 6.25
N CYS A 53 -37.57 16.22 7.58
CA CYS A 53 -36.42 15.84 8.42
C CYS A 53 -35.75 14.52 7.97
N ASN A 54 -36.53 13.55 7.48
CA ASN A 54 -36.02 12.27 6.98
C ASN A 54 -35.12 12.46 5.75
N SER A 55 -35.55 13.30 4.80
CA SER A 55 -34.76 13.67 3.61
C SER A 55 -33.45 14.37 3.99
N ILE A 56 -33.48 15.26 4.98
CA ILE A 56 -32.28 15.95 5.47
C ILE A 56 -31.30 14.96 6.11
N ILE A 57 -31.78 14.07 6.99
CA ILE A 57 -30.93 13.05 7.63
C ILE A 57 -30.30 12.13 6.58
N PHE A 58 -31.09 11.67 5.61
CA PHE A 58 -30.61 10.84 4.50
C PHE A 58 -29.48 11.52 3.71
N LEU A 59 -29.68 12.78 3.30
CA LEU A 59 -28.69 13.55 2.54
C LEU A 59 -27.42 13.80 3.34
N VAL A 60 -27.53 14.09 4.65
CA VAL A 60 -26.37 14.28 5.53
C VAL A 60 -25.54 13.00 5.64
N LEU A 61 -26.18 11.85 5.88
CA LEU A 61 -25.50 10.56 5.99
C LEU A 61 -24.80 10.17 4.67
N CYS A 62 -25.49 10.35 3.54
CA CYS A 62 -24.90 10.11 2.21
C CYS A 62 -23.71 11.05 1.96
N SER A 63 -23.83 12.34 2.29
CA SER A 63 -22.77 13.32 2.10
C SER A 63 -21.53 12.99 2.93
N ILE A 64 -21.69 12.62 4.21
CA ILE A 64 -20.59 12.19 5.07
C ILE A 64 -19.92 10.93 4.52
N SER A 65 -20.72 9.95 4.05
CA SER A 65 -20.17 8.74 3.43
C SER A 65 -19.34 9.05 2.18
N ILE A 66 -19.84 9.92 1.31
CA ILE A 66 -19.12 10.38 0.10
C ILE A 66 -17.81 11.09 0.47
N LEU A 67 -17.82 11.96 1.50
CA LEU A 67 -16.60 12.64 1.95
C LEU A 67 -15.54 11.64 2.42
N PHE A 68 -15.94 10.61 3.17
CA PHE A 68 -15.01 9.54 3.58
C PHE A 68 -14.52 8.71 2.40
N LEU A 69 -15.34 8.43 1.39
CA LEU A 69 -14.89 7.76 0.16
C LEU A 69 -13.86 8.60 -0.60
N ILE A 70 -14.09 9.90 -0.74
CA ILE A 70 -13.13 10.80 -1.41
C ILE A 70 -11.80 10.80 -0.66
N TRP A 71 -11.83 10.90 0.67
CA TRP A 71 -10.61 10.84 1.49
C TRP A 71 -9.92 9.47 1.41
N CYS A 72 -10.69 8.37 1.41
CA CYS A 72 -10.17 7.03 1.20
C CYS A 72 -9.43 6.92 -0.14
N MET A 73 -10.05 7.39 -1.23
CA MET A 73 -9.45 7.46 -2.56
C MET A 73 -8.17 8.31 -2.58
N TYR A 74 -8.14 9.44 -1.88
CA TYR A 74 -6.94 10.25 -1.74
C TYR A 74 -5.76 9.45 -1.13
N TYR A 75 -6.00 8.66 -0.08
CA TYR A 75 -4.96 7.82 0.52
C TYR A 75 -4.48 6.72 -0.44
N PHE A 76 -5.38 6.08 -1.19
CA PHE A 76 -4.99 5.07 -2.17
C PHE A 76 -4.22 5.67 -3.35
N LEU A 77 -4.66 6.82 -3.89
CA LEU A 77 -3.90 7.55 -4.90
C LEU A 77 -2.51 7.96 -4.40
N ARG A 78 -2.39 8.34 -3.12
CA ARG A 78 -1.11 8.67 -2.51
C ARG A 78 -0.16 7.48 -2.44
N ILE A 79 -0.67 6.25 -2.28
CA ILE A 79 0.16 5.01 -2.34
C ILE A 79 0.77 4.85 -3.74
N PHE A 80 0.00 5.11 -4.80
CA PHE A 80 0.48 5.08 -6.18
C PHE A 80 1.47 6.21 -6.46
N ALA A 81 1.11 7.45 -6.10
CA ALA A 81 1.97 8.62 -6.29
C ALA A 81 3.31 8.50 -5.54
N PHE A 82 3.29 7.91 -4.34
CA PHE A 82 4.52 7.63 -3.58
C PHE A 82 5.43 6.62 -4.29
N SER A 83 4.86 5.69 -5.07
CA SER A 83 5.64 4.73 -5.85
C SER A 83 6.34 5.36 -7.07
N LEU A 84 5.95 6.58 -7.47
CA LEU A 84 6.52 7.30 -8.61
C LEU A 84 7.75 8.15 -8.26
N LYS A 85 7.93 8.53 -6.98
CA LYS A 85 9.09 9.32 -6.54
C LYS A 85 10.34 8.42 -6.48
N GLU A 86 11.44 8.88 -7.08
CA GLU A 86 12.69 8.10 -7.22
C GLU A 86 13.28 7.65 -5.88
N ASP A 87 13.33 8.53 -4.87
CA ASP A 87 13.86 8.22 -3.54
C ASP A 87 13.02 7.21 -2.75
N SER A 88 11.82 6.92 -3.23
CA SER A 88 10.90 5.95 -2.64
C SER A 88 10.66 4.76 -3.54
N LYS A 89 11.49 4.50 -4.55
CA LYS A 89 11.41 3.23 -5.28
C LYS A 89 11.94 2.09 -4.41
N TYR A 90 11.30 0.94 -4.56
CA TYR A 90 11.77 -0.30 -3.96
C TYR A 90 13.16 -0.61 -4.51
N ARG A 91 14.13 -0.88 -3.63
CA ARG A 91 15.51 -1.13 -4.01
C ARG A 91 15.71 -2.63 -4.22
N TYR A 92 16.47 -2.95 -5.25
CA TYR A 92 16.86 -4.31 -5.58
C TYR A 92 18.36 -4.46 -5.30
N ILE A 93 18.75 -5.68 -4.95
CA ILE A 93 20.18 -6.01 -4.99
C ILE A 93 20.68 -5.92 -6.42
N GLU A 94 21.99 -5.74 -6.55
CA GLU A 94 22.62 -5.62 -7.85
C GLU A 94 22.53 -6.92 -8.64
N PHE A 95 22.60 -6.83 -9.97
CA PHE A 95 22.51 -8.00 -10.83
C PHE A 95 23.70 -8.95 -10.61
N THR A 96 23.45 -10.24 -10.81
CA THR A 96 24.41 -11.30 -10.50
C THR A 96 25.72 -11.21 -11.29
N ASP A 97 25.66 -10.72 -12.52
CA ASP A 97 26.82 -10.44 -13.36
C ASP A 97 27.69 -9.31 -12.79
N ASN A 98 27.08 -8.22 -12.30
CA ASN A 98 27.81 -7.16 -11.62
C ASN A 98 28.46 -7.64 -10.32
N LEU A 99 27.75 -8.45 -9.53
CA LEU A 99 28.30 -9.04 -8.30
C LEU A 99 29.51 -9.95 -8.61
N GLU A 100 29.40 -10.79 -9.63
CA GLU A 100 30.49 -11.68 -10.06
C GLU A 100 31.69 -10.88 -10.60
N ASN A 101 31.44 -9.82 -11.37
CA ASN A 101 32.50 -8.94 -11.87
C ASN A 101 33.22 -8.22 -10.72
N ASN A 102 32.48 -7.69 -9.74
CA ASN A 102 33.05 -7.08 -8.54
C ASN A 102 33.97 -8.05 -7.79
N TYR A 103 33.53 -9.29 -7.57
CA TYR A 103 34.37 -10.31 -6.95
C TYR A 103 35.65 -10.61 -7.74
N LYS A 104 35.55 -10.72 -9.08
CA LYS A 104 36.72 -10.93 -9.96
C LYS A 104 37.70 -9.77 -9.88
N ASP A 105 37.21 -8.52 -9.91
CA ASP A 105 38.02 -7.32 -9.83
C ASP A 105 38.75 -7.23 -8.49
N LEU A 106 38.05 -7.47 -7.37
CA LEU A 106 38.65 -7.54 -6.04
C LEU A 106 39.72 -8.63 -5.97
N ARG A 107 39.44 -9.83 -6.52
CA ARG A 107 40.39 -10.94 -6.53
C ARG A 107 41.64 -10.60 -7.33
N GLN A 108 41.49 -9.97 -8.50
CA GLN A 108 42.61 -9.53 -9.33
C GLN A 108 43.46 -8.47 -8.61
N TYR A 109 42.83 -7.49 -7.96
CA TYR A 109 43.49 -6.46 -7.18
C TYR A 109 44.34 -7.04 -6.04
N TYR A 110 43.76 -7.94 -5.24
CA TYR A 110 44.46 -8.56 -4.11
C TYR A 110 45.53 -9.59 -4.51
N MET A 111 45.40 -10.20 -5.69
CA MET A 111 46.46 -11.04 -6.27
C MET A 111 47.67 -10.23 -6.75
N ALA A 112 47.47 -8.97 -7.14
CA ALA A 112 48.53 -8.07 -7.60
C ALA A 112 49.32 -7.41 -6.44
N MET A 113 48.89 -7.56 -5.19
CA MET A 113 49.59 -7.03 -4.01
C MET A 113 50.85 -7.84 -3.65
N SER A 114 51.74 -7.24 -2.85
CA SER A 114 52.92 -7.91 -2.29
C SER A 114 52.95 -7.78 -0.76
N PRO A 115 52.65 -8.87 -0.01
CA PRO A 115 52.33 -10.22 -0.49
C PRO A 115 50.89 -10.33 -1.05
N PRO A 116 50.61 -11.26 -1.97
CA PRO A 116 49.26 -11.52 -2.47
C PRO A 116 48.33 -11.99 -1.34
N ASN A 117 47.09 -11.50 -1.31
CA ASN A 117 46.11 -11.89 -0.29
C ASN A 117 44.71 -12.13 -0.88
N PRO A 118 44.50 -13.22 -1.64
CA PRO A 118 43.22 -13.51 -2.28
C PRO A 118 42.07 -13.79 -1.29
N GLN A 119 42.37 -14.09 -0.02
CA GLN A 119 41.34 -14.27 1.01
C GLN A 119 40.68 -12.93 1.37
N GLN A 120 41.44 -11.83 1.38
CA GLN A 120 40.89 -10.51 1.63
C GLN A 120 39.84 -10.11 0.58
N ALA A 121 40.01 -10.55 -0.67
CA ALA A 121 39.03 -10.30 -1.73
C ALA A 121 37.65 -10.88 -1.41
N LEU A 122 37.61 -12.09 -0.84
CA LEU A 122 36.35 -12.72 -0.43
C LEU A 122 35.72 -11.98 0.75
N ILE A 123 36.52 -11.60 1.74
CA ILE A 123 36.07 -10.87 2.93
C ILE A 123 35.47 -9.51 2.52
N ASP A 124 36.15 -8.77 1.66
CA ASP A 124 35.69 -7.45 1.21
C ASP A 124 34.44 -7.56 0.32
N TYR A 125 34.38 -8.57 -0.54
CA TYR A 125 33.18 -8.86 -1.34
C TYR A 125 31.98 -9.19 -0.45
N GLU A 126 32.15 -10.08 0.53
CA GLU A 126 31.08 -10.44 1.48
C GLU A 126 30.64 -9.22 2.31
N ASN A 127 31.58 -8.38 2.76
CA ASN A 127 31.27 -7.14 3.47
C ASN A 127 30.50 -6.14 2.60
N SER A 128 30.91 -5.95 1.35
CA SER A 128 30.22 -5.09 0.39
C SER A 128 28.80 -5.61 0.10
N LEU A 129 28.65 -6.92 -0.10
CA LEU A 129 27.34 -7.55 -0.30
C LEU A 129 26.43 -7.39 0.93
N LEU A 130 26.98 -7.59 2.13
CA LEU A 130 26.27 -7.38 3.39
C LEU A 130 25.80 -5.93 3.55
N GLU A 131 26.65 -4.96 3.24
CA GLU A 131 26.30 -3.54 3.29
C GLU A 131 25.19 -3.21 2.29
N ASN A 132 25.32 -3.67 1.05
CA ASN A 132 24.30 -3.50 0.01
C ASN A 132 22.95 -4.12 0.42
N LEU A 133 22.96 -5.33 1.00
CA LEU A 133 21.75 -5.96 1.52
C LEU A 133 21.14 -5.15 2.66
N ALA A 134 21.95 -4.69 3.63
CA ALA A 134 21.46 -3.93 4.78
C ALA A 134 20.83 -2.60 4.36
N LEU A 135 21.48 -1.87 3.44
CA LEU A 135 20.96 -0.62 2.88
C LEU A 135 19.65 -0.83 2.12
N THR A 136 19.59 -1.89 1.32
CA THR A 136 18.41 -2.27 0.53
C THR A 136 17.25 -2.65 1.43
N CYS A 137 17.47 -3.55 2.40
CA CYS A 137 16.45 -3.95 3.38
C CYS A 137 15.94 -2.75 4.17
N GLY A 138 16.83 -1.87 4.65
CA GLY A 138 16.44 -0.68 5.41
C GLY A 138 15.59 0.28 4.59
N ALA A 139 15.92 0.48 3.30
CA ALA A 139 15.11 1.29 2.40
C ALA A 139 13.73 0.67 2.15
N ASN A 140 13.70 -0.64 1.85
CA ASN A 140 12.46 -1.38 1.56
C ASN A 140 11.53 -1.46 2.77
N ALA A 141 12.07 -1.68 3.96
CA ALA A 141 11.30 -1.68 5.20
C ALA A 141 10.64 -0.31 5.45
N ARG A 142 11.40 0.79 5.30
CA ARG A 142 10.83 2.14 5.44
C ARG A 142 9.74 2.42 4.40
N PHE A 143 9.93 1.93 3.18
CA PHE A 143 8.93 2.04 2.12
C PHE A 143 7.65 1.27 2.47
N ASN A 144 7.79 0.01 2.90
CA ASN A 144 6.69 -0.88 3.29
C ASN A 144 5.92 -0.32 4.49
N ILE A 145 6.59 0.16 5.53
CA ILE A 145 5.95 0.79 6.70
C ILE A 145 5.09 2.00 6.30
N ARG A 146 5.61 2.87 5.43
CA ARG A 146 4.87 4.04 4.96
C ARG A 146 3.65 3.65 4.14
N LYS A 147 3.79 2.66 3.23
CA LYS A 147 2.66 2.13 2.46
C LYS A 147 1.61 1.48 3.37
N ALA A 148 2.04 0.69 4.36
CA ALA A 148 1.16 0.08 5.34
C ALA A 148 0.32 1.14 6.07
N ALA A 149 0.96 2.21 6.54
CA ALA A 149 0.26 3.29 7.24
C ALA A 149 -0.78 4.01 6.37
N LEU A 150 -0.45 4.28 5.09
CA LEU A 150 -1.41 4.87 4.15
C LEU A 150 -2.57 3.93 3.84
N LEU A 151 -2.28 2.64 3.64
CA LEU A 151 -3.29 1.62 3.37
C LEU A 151 -4.24 1.47 4.55
N GLN A 152 -3.70 1.44 5.77
CA GLN A 152 -4.49 1.34 7.00
C GLN A 152 -5.44 2.53 7.16
N ARG A 153 -4.95 3.77 6.97
CA ARG A 153 -5.79 4.97 7.00
C ARG A 153 -6.88 4.95 5.93
N GLY A 154 -6.56 4.49 4.73
CA GLY A 154 -7.55 4.32 3.66
C GLY A 154 -8.63 3.31 4.05
N LYS A 155 -8.26 2.16 4.63
CA LYS A 155 -9.20 1.14 5.12
C LYS A 155 -10.09 1.64 6.26
N GLU A 156 -9.54 2.41 7.20
CA GLU A 156 -10.32 3.01 8.28
C GLU A 156 -11.40 3.95 7.75
N LEU A 157 -11.06 4.82 6.79
CA LEU A 157 -12.02 5.72 6.14
C LEU A 157 -13.06 4.96 5.33
N LEU A 158 -12.67 3.87 4.67
CA LEU A 158 -13.60 2.99 3.95
C LEU A 158 -14.62 2.35 4.91
N SER A 159 -14.15 1.85 6.05
CA SER A 159 -15.01 1.30 7.11
C SER A 159 -15.96 2.36 7.67
N LEU A 160 -15.49 3.60 7.87
CA LEU A 160 -16.36 4.70 8.30
C LEU A 160 -17.43 5.01 7.25
N SER A 161 -17.07 5.11 5.96
CA SER A 161 -18.04 5.27 4.87
C SER A 161 -19.12 4.17 4.89
N LEU A 162 -18.73 2.92 5.14
CA LEU A 162 -19.64 1.79 5.28
C LEU A 162 -20.64 1.96 6.44
N VAL A 163 -20.19 2.48 7.58
CA VAL A 163 -21.10 2.74 8.72
C VAL A 163 -22.14 3.79 8.34
N PHE A 164 -21.74 4.88 7.67
CA PHE A 164 -22.66 5.95 7.28
C PHE A 164 -23.64 5.52 6.19
N ILE A 165 -23.23 4.71 5.21
CA ILE A 165 -24.15 4.19 4.18
C ILE A 165 -25.14 3.18 4.77
N ILE A 166 -24.71 2.34 5.72
CA ILE A 166 -25.61 1.46 6.47
C ILE A 166 -26.65 2.28 7.23
N GLY A 167 -26.21 3.37 7.89
CA GLY A 167 -27.11 4.32 8.54
C GLY A 167 -28.09 4.97 7.57
N ALA A 168 -27.66 5.31 6.35
CA ALA A 168 -28.50 5.95 5.33
C ALA A 168 -29.62 5.02 4.80
N PHE A 169 -29.46 3.69 4.92
CA PHE A 169 -30.55 2.77 4.56
C PHE A 169 -31.78 2.93 5.46
N ILE A 170 -31.63 3.37 6.71
CA ILE A 170 -32.77 3.56 7.62
C ILE A 170 -33.76 4.61 7.06
N PRO A 171 -33.35 5.88 6.83
CA PRO A 171 -34.26 6.87 6.27
C PRO A 171 -34.69 6.54 4.84
N TYR A 172 -33.85 5.83 4.06
CA TYR A 172 -34.20 5.33 2.74
C TYR A 172 -35.39 4.36 2.79
N PHE A 173 -35.34 3.33 3.63
CA PHE A 173 -36.44 2.35 3.72
C PHE A 173 -37.71 2.98 4.28
N ILE A 174 -37.61 3.91 5.24
CA ILE A 174 -38.78 4.67 5.72
C ILE A 174 -39.46 5.40 4.55
N ASN A 175 -38.67 6.09 3.72
CA ASN A 175 -39.16 6.79 2.53
C ASN A 175 -39.79 5.81 1.52
N PHE A 176 -39.09 4.73 1.20
CA PHE A 176 -39.53 3.71 0.25
C PHE A 176 -40.87 3.08 0.65
N PHE A 177 -41.04 2.67 1.91
CA PHE A 177 -42.29 2.07 2.37
C PHE A 177 -43.44 3.07 2.50
N TYR A 178 -43.15 4.34 2.77
CA TYR A 178 -44.18 5.38 2.80
C TYR A 178 -44.81 5.58 1.40
N HIS A 179 -43.99 5.62 0.35
CA HIS A 179 -44.44 5.82 -1.04
C HIS A 179 -44.96 4.56 -1.74
N ILE A 180 -44.69 3.37 -1.23
CA ILE A 180 -45.31 2.13 -1.74
C ILE A 180 -46.73 1.91 -1.19
N LYS A 181 -47.00 2.42 0.01
CA LYS A 181 -48.30 2.24 0.69
C LYS A 181 -49.31 3.35 0.41
N GLY A 182 -48.87 4.50 -0.10
CA GLY A 182 -49.72 5.62 -0.52
C GLY A 182 -50.02 5.55 -2.01
#